data_AF-A0AAW6TKP3-F1
#
_entry.id   AF-A0AAW6TKP3-F1
#
_cell.length_a   1.000
_cell.length_b   1.000
_cell.length_c   1.000
_cell.angle_alpha   90.00
_cell.angle_beta   90.00
_cell.angle_gamma   90.00
#
_symmetry.space_group_name_H-M   'P 1'
#
loop_
_entity.id
_entity.type
_entity.pdbx_description
1 polymer ?
#
loop_
_entity_poly.entity_id
_entity_poly.type
_entity_poly.pdbx_seq_one_letter_code
_entity_poly.pdbx_strand_id
1 'polypeptide(L)'
;MISYFKPFVLLCSVFCAFSCKSQTIISDDQEKNSSIINDTTFVNLEEYSQDFVYDMKYATTDNFLKAKVYDCAECFLRLKTVTALVEVNKKFLEKGYKIKIFDCYRPLDIQKKMWKIVSNPEYVANPAKGSIHNRGGAVDITLVDSNEKELDMGTSFDFFGVEASHNYPKVSEEVKQNRILLKTIMTNSGFNFFDSEWWHYNLKSALNDKVSNAKWDCK
;
A
#
# COMPACT_ATOMS: atom_id res chain seq x y z
N MET A 1 60.23 2.16 35.79
CA MET A 1 60.74 2.66 37.08
C MET A 1 62.01 3.46 36.75
N ILE A 2 62.13 4.77 36.89
CA ILE A 2 61.79 5.66 38.00
C ILE A 2 61.42 7.06 37.46
N SER A 3 60.45 7.70 38.13
CA SER A 3 59.94 9.07 37.98
C SER A 3 60.89 10.10 38.60
N TYR A 4 60.94 11.36 38.13
CA TYR A 4 61.15 12.52 39.01
C TYR A 4 60.62 13.87 38.42
N PHE A 5 59.61 14.37 39.15
CA PHE A 5 59.08 15.71 39.44
C PHE A 5 59.52 17.04 38.78
N LYS A 6 58.50 17.92 38.65
CA LYS A 6 58.41 19.35 38.24
C LYS A 6 59.24 20.33 39.10
N PRO A 7 59.36 21.60 38.67
CA PRO A 7 58.49 22.62 39.26
C PRO A 7 57.87 23.63 38.27
N PHE A 8 56.98 24.42 38.84
CA PHE A 8 55.93 25.26 38.26
C PHE A 8 56.35 26.72 38.41
N VAL A 9 56.25 27.54 37.36
CA VAL A 9 56.17 29.01 37.49
C VAL A 9 55.08 29.54 36.59
N LEU A 10 54.12 30.17 37.27
CA LEU A 10 52.94 30.85 36.81
C LEU A 10 53.33 32.24 36.28
N LEU A 11 52.88 32.63 35.09
CA LEU A 11 52.74 34.06 34.77
C LEU A 11 51.44 34.30 34.00
N CYS A 12 50.48 34.88 34.71
CA CYS A 12 49.26 35.45 34.17
C CYS A 12 49.60 36.57 33.19
N SER A 13 49.00 36.55 32.01
CA SER A 13 48.64 37.78 31.30
C SER A 13 47.29 37.58 30.61
N VAL A 14 46.33 38.32 31.14
CA VAL A 14 44.97 38.46 30.64
C VAL A 14 45.05 39.32 29.39
N PHE A 15 44.69 38.77 28.24
CA PHE A 15 44.24 39.54 27.09
C PHE A 15 42.87 39.01 26.68
N CYS A 16 41.83 39.70 27.16
CA CYS A 16 40.50 39.64 26.57
C CYS A 16 40.56 40.29 25.20
N ALA A 17 40.43 39.49 24.14
CA ALA A 17 39.94 39.95 22.85
C ALA A 17 38.74 39.08 22.49
N PHE A 18 37.61 39.74 22.32
CA PHE A 18 36.28 39.19 22.11
C PHE A 18 36.26 38.16 20.97
N SER A 19 36.15 36.88 21.30
CA SER A 19 35.75 35.86 20.33
C SER A 19 34.25 35.96 20.13
N CYS A 20 33.86 36.43 18.95
CA CYS A 20 32.47 36.51 18.51
C CYS A 20 31.89 35.09 18.48
N LYS A 21 31.10 34.74 19.49
CA LYS A 21 30.22 33.57 19.42
C LYS A 21 29.24 33.83 18.29
N SER A 22 29.47 33.24 17.14
CA SER A 22 28.41 33.04 16.15
C SER A 22 27.44 32.02 16.74
N GLN A 23 26.53 32.51 17.58
CA GLN A 23 25.27 31.83 17.83
C GLN A 23 24.46 32.07 16.57
N THR A 24 24.58 31.16 15.60
CA THR A 24 23.49 30.96 14.66
C THR A 24 22.27 30.58 15.50
N ILE A 25 21.42 31.57 15.70
CA ILE A 25 20.01 31.40 16.04
C ILE A 25 19.48 30.52 14.90
N ILE A 26 19.39 29.22 15.14
CA ILE A 26 18.48 28.38 14.36
C ILE A 26 17.11 28.84 14.83
N SER A 27 16.54 29.75 14.05
CA SER A 27 15.16 30.18 14.17
C SER A 27 14.29 28.94 14.06
N ASP A 28 13.65 28.64 15.18
CA ASP A 28 12.39 27.93 15.29
C ASP A 28 11.40 28.58 14.31
N ASP A 29 11.28 28.01 13.11
CA ASP A 29 10.22 28.31 12.13
C ASP A 29 10.36 27.39 10.90
N GLN A 30 10.20 26.09 11.10
CA GLN A 30 9.55 25.21 10.12
C GLN A 30 8.72 24.16 10.86
N GLU A 31 7.82 24.62 11.72
CA GLU A 31 6.59 23.88 11.97
C GLU A 31 5.78 23.97 10.68
N LYS A 32 6.06 23.02 9.77
CA LYS A 32 5.37 22.86 8.50
C LYS A 32 3.88 22.78 8.82
N ASN A 33 3.15 23.82 8.43
CA ASN A 33 1.69 23.88 8.44
C ASN A 33 1.16 22.80 7.46
N SER A 34 1.31 21.54 7.84
CA SER A 34 0.73 20.39 7.19
C SER A 34 -0.73 20.44 7.58
N SER A 35 -1.60 20.79 6.63
CA SER A 35 -3.02 20.50 6.78
C SER A 35 -3.15 19.03 7.19
N ILE A 36 -3.85 18.78 8.29
CA ILE A 36 -4.11 17.41 8.73
C ILE A 36 -5.04 16.80 7.68
N ILE A 37 -4.47 16.02 6.76
CA ILE A 37 -5.26 15.33 5.73
C ILE A 37 -6.11 14.28 6.45
N ASN A 38 -7.43 14.33 6.25
CA ASN A 38 -8.34 13.37 6.86
C ASN A 38 -8.00 11.96 6.37
N ASP A 39 -8.03 10.98 7.27
CA ASP A 39 -7.68 9.59 6.97
C ASP A 39 -8.60 8.93 5.93
N THR A 40 -9.78 9.50 5.70
CA THR A 40 -10.73 9.11 4.67
C THR A 40 -10.51 9.80 3.31
N THR A 41 -9.57 10.74 3.20
CA THR A 41 -9.25 11.41 1.92
C THR A 41 -8.75 10.40 0.91
N PHE A 42 -9.21 10.48 -0.34
CA PHE A 42 -8.65 9.69 -1.43
C PHE A 42 -7.31 10.27 -1.86
N VAL A 43 -6.29 9.42 -1.89
CA VAL A 43 -4.92 9.79 -2.30
C VAL A 43 -4.37 8.70 -3.21
N ASN A 44 -3.41 9.06 -4.05
CA ASN A 44 -2.74 8.12 -4.95
C ASN A 44 -1.61 7.40 -4.21
N LEU A 45 -1.58 6.07 -4.29
CA LEU A 45 -0.54 5.25 -3.64
C LEU A 45 0.89 5.64 -4.08
N GLU A 46 1.07 5.98 -5.36
CA GLU A 46 2.37 6.32 -5.94
C GLU A 46 3.02 7.55 -5.28
N GLU A 47 2.21 8.46 -4.74
CA GLU A 47 2.69 9.66 -4.04
C GLU A 47 3.28 9.35 -2.65
N TYR A 48 3.02 8.14 -2.12
CA TYR A 48 3.45 7.72 -0.78
C TYR A 48 4.54 6.65 -0.83
N SER A 49 4.63 5.87 -1.91
CA SER A 49 5.69 4.88 -2.10
C SER A 49 5.83 4.46 -3.55
N GLN A 50 7.08 4.39 -4.01
CA GLN A 50 7.49 3.88 -5.32
C GLN A 50 7.80 2.37 -5.28
N ASP A 51 7.59 1.74 -4.12
CA ASP A 51 7.92 0.33 -3.92
C ASP A 51 6.77 -0.59 -4.28
N PHE A 52 5.93 -0.24 -5.25
CA PHE A 52 4.84 -1.09 -5.72
C PHE A 52 5.01 -1.38 -7.21
N VAL A 53 4.55 -2.55 -7.65
CA VAL A 53 4.40 -2.83 -9.08
C VAL A 53 2.93 -2.67 -9.44
N TYR A 54 2.65 -2.00 -10.56
CA TYR A 54 1.28 -1.75 -10.99
C TYR A 54 0.96 -2.56 -12.24
N ASP A 55 -0.09 -3.36 -12.16
CA ASP A 55 -0.72 -4.03 -13.29
C ASP A 55 -2.23 -3.81 -13.19
N MET A 56 -2.64 -2.54 -13.36
CA MET A 56 -4.02 -2.11 -13.16
C MET A 56 -4.94 -2.75 -14.23
N LYS A 57 -5.42 -3.97 -13.97
CA LYS A 57 -6.08 -4.86 -14.93
C LYS A 57 -7.29 -4.22 -15.61
N TYR A 58 -8.04 -3.41 -14.87
CA TYR A 58 -9.24 -2.74 -15.37
C TYR A 58 -8.98 -1.45 -16.15
N ALA A 59 -7.72 -0.99 -16.21
CA ALA A 59 -7.25 0.04 -17.13
C ALA A 59 -6.77 -0.54 -18.48
N THR A 60 -6.83 -1.86 -18.66
CA THR A 60 -6.51 -2.57 -19.89
C THR A 60 -7.68 -3.47 -20.33
N THR A 61 -7.51 -4.24 -21.40
CA THR A 61 -8.46 -5.29 -21.81
C THR A 61 -8.10 -6.68 -21.26
N ASP A 62 -6.96 -6.80 -20.56
CA ASP A 62 -6.52 -8.03 -19.91
C ASP A 62 -7.22 -8.22 -18.57
N ASN A 63 -8.51 -8.52 -18.63
CA ASN A 63 -9.33 -8.84 -17.48
C ASN A 63 -10.53 -9.71 -17.92
N PHE A 64 -11.31 -10.21 -16.97
CA PHE A 64 -12.47 -11.06 -17.28
C PHE A 64 -13.59 -10.33 -18.04
N LEU A 65 -13.68 -9.00 -17.93
CA LEU A 65 -14.67 -8.21 -18.66
C LEU A 65 -14.32 -8.09 -20.16
N LYS A 66 -13.06 -8.38 -20.54
CA LYS A 66 -12.49 -8.15 -21.88
C LYS A 66 -12.69 -6.71 -22.37
N ALA A 67 -12.70 -5.77 -21.42
CA ALA A 67 -12.96 -4.36 -21.67
C ALA A 67 -12.13 -3.49 -20.73
N LYS A 68 -11.67 -2.35 -21.25
CA LYS A 68 -11.07 -1.27 -20.46
C LYS A 68 -12.18 -0.46 -19.81
N VAL A 69 -12.22 -0.43 -18.47
CA VAL A 69 -13.26 0.29 -17.73
C VAL A 69 -12.74 1.53 -17.02
N TYR A 70 -11.48 1.54 -16.58
CA TYR A 70 -10.79 2.74 -16.08
C TYR A 70 -10.15 3.53 -17.23
N ASP A 71 -10.03 4.85 -17.05
CA ASP A 71 -9.42 5.72 -18.06
C ASP A 71 -7.88 5.64 -18.04
N CYS A 72 -7.29 5.49 -16.84
CA CYS A 72 -5.85 5.37 -16.59
C CYS A 72 -5.52 4.33 -15.52
N ALA A 73 -4.24 3.95 -15.45
CA ALA A 73 -3.69 2.94 -14.55
C ALA A 73 -3.24 3.55 -13.21
N GLU A 74 -4.18 4.11 -12.46
CA GLU A 74 -3.92 4.78 -11.18
C GLU A 74 -4.50 3.99 -10.00
N CYS A 75 -3.79 3.94 -8.88
CA CYS A 75 -4.27 3.31 -7.64
C CYS A 75 -4.59 4.38 -6.59
N PHE A 76 -5.85 4.82 -6.57
CA PHE A 76 -6.37 5.63 -5.48
C PHE A 76 -6.90 4.75 -4.36
N LEU A 77 -6.71 5.17 -3.11
CA LEU A 77 -7.26 4.54 -1.91
C LEU A 77 -7.51 5.64 -0.87
N ARG A 78 -8.25 5.32 0.22
CA ARG A 78 -8.28 6.26 1.35
C ARG A 78 -6.91 6.32 2.02
N LEU A 79 -6.54 7.48 2.56
CA LEU A 79 -5.23 7.71 3.19
C LEU A 79 -4.91 6.64 4.26
N LYS A 80 -5.86 6.26 5.11
CA LYS A 80 -5.64 5.15 6.08
C LYS A 80 -5.28 3.82 5.43
N THR A 81 -5.85 3.53 4.27
CA THR A 81 -5.58 2.32 3.50
C THR A 81 -4.23 2.39 2.80
N VAL A 82 -3.87 3.55 2.23
CA VAL A 82 -2.51 3.79 1.70
C VAL A 82 -1.47 3.60 2.79
N THR A 83 -1.63 4.24 3.94
CA THR A 83 -0.69 4.12 5.06
C THR A 83 -0.53 2.66 5.50
N ALA A 84 -1.62 1.93 5.69
CA ALA A 84 -1.56 0.51 6.06
C ALA A 84 -0.90 -0.35 4.96
N LEU A 85 -1.15 -0.04 3.69
CA LEU A 85 -0.60 -0.78 2.56
C LEU A 85 0.91 -0.54 2.40
N VAL A 86 1.38 0.69 2.61
CA VAL A 86 2.81 1.02 2.62
C VAL A 86 3.53 0.27 3.74
N GLU A 87 2.96 0.24 4.95
CA GLU A 87 3.56 -0.48 6.09
C GLU A 87 3.59 -2.00 5.89
N VAL A 88 2.55 -2.59 5.29
CA VAL A 88 2.58 -4.03 5.01
C VAL A 88 3.54 -4.37 3.87
N ASN A 89 3.68 -3.51 2.86
CA ASN A 89 4.64 -3.70 1.79
C ASN A 89 6.09 -3.72 2.30
N LYS A 90 6.43 -2.87 3.28
CA LYS A 90 7.74 -2.93 3.96
C LYS A 90 8.06 -4.31 4.53
N LYS A 91 7.07 -5.01 5.11
CA LYS A 91 7.24 -6.37 5.64
C LYS A 91 7.47 -7.42 4.55
N PHE A 92 6.92 -7.20 3.35
CA PHE A 92 7.23 -8.03 2.18
C PHE A 92 8.63 -7.74 1.65
N LEU A 93 9.04 -6.46 1.62
CA LEU A 93 10.38 -6.05 1.18
C LEU A 93 11.47 -6.69 2.05
N GLU A 94 11.28 -6.74 3.37
CA GLU A 94 12.17 -7.45 4.31
C GLU A 94 12.33 -8.95 3.99
N LYS A 95 11.37 -9.53 3.26
CA LYS A 95 11.37 -10.93 2.83
C LYS A 95 11.80 -11.12 1.37
N GLY A 96 12.23 -10.06 0.70
CA GLY A 96 12.64 -10.09 -0.71
C GLY A 96 11.47 -10.04 -1.70
N TYR A 97 10.28 -9.62 -1.26
CA TYR A 97 9.09 -9.51 -2.10
C TYR A 97 8.55 -8.08 -2.16
N LYS A 98 7.79 -7.79 -3.20
CA LYS A 98 7.09 -6.52 -3.37
C LYS A 98 5.63 -6.78 -3.74
N ILE A 99 4.71 -5.93 -3.30
CA ILE A 99 3.31 -6.02 -3.71
C ILE A 99 3.16 -5.58 -5.17
N LYS A 100 2.46 -6.40 -5.97
CA LYS A 100 1.89 -6.01 -7.26
C LYS A 100 0.38 -5.77 -7.11
N ILE A 101 -0.08 -4.64 -7.64
CA ILE A 101 -1.46 -4.17 -7.57
C ILE A 101 -2.22 -4.50 -8.86
N PHE A 102 -3.39 -5.13 -8.72
CA PHE A 102 -4.34 -5.38 -9.82
C PHE A 102 -5.54 -4.42 -9.81
N ASP A 103 -6.09 -4.12 -8.63
CA ASP A 103 -7.17 -3.14 -8.44
C ASP A 103 -7.11 -2.45 -7.07
N CYS A 104 -7.69 -1.25 -6.99
CA CYS A 104 -7.73 -0.39 -5.81
C CYS A 104 -9.13 0.21 -5.60
N TYR A 105 -9.24 1.52 -5.32
CA TYR A 105 -10.52 2.21 -5.30
C TYR A 105 -11.20 2.12 -6.67
N ARG A 106 -12.42 1.58 -6.65
CA ARG A 106 -13.29 1.50 -7.81
C ARG A 106 -14.47 2.46 -7.62
N PRO A 107 -14.55 3.58 -8.34
CA PRO A 107 -15.72 4.46 -8.26
C PRO A 107 -17.03 3.72 -8.55
N LEU A 108 -18.12 4.16 -7.91
CA LEU A 108 -19.42 3.50 -8.02
C LEU A 108 -19.94 3.43 -9.48
N ASP A 109 -19.65 4.42 -10.31
CA ASP A 109 -20.01 4.38 -11.73
C ASP A 109 -19.19 3.37 -12.54
N ILE A 110 -17.93 3.12 -12.17
CA ILE A 110 -17.16 2.02 -12.73
C ILE A 110 -17.75 0.68 -12.28
N GLN A 111 -18.13 0.53 -11.02
CA GLN A 111 -18.86 -0.66 -10.56
C GLN A 111 -20.15 -0.90 -11.38
N LYS A 112 -20.91 0.18 -11.66
CA LYS A 112 -22.09 0.11 -12.55
C LYS A 112 -21.71 -0.24 -13.99
N LYS A 113 -20.59 0.27 -14.51
CA LYS A 113 -20.07 -0.05 -15.85
C LYS A 113 -19.69 -1.53 -15.95
N MET A 114 -18.97 -2.06 -14.96
CA MET A 114 -18.64 -3.50 -14.86
C MET A 114 -19.92 -4.34 -14.80
N TRP A 115 -20.88 -3.97 -13.96
CA TRP A 115 -22.16 -4.69 -13.80
C TRP A 115 -22.99 -4.72 -15.10
N LYS A 116 -22.92 -3.67 -15.92
CA LYS A 116 -23.56 -3.65 -17.25
C LYS A 116 -22.94 -4.65 -18.22
N ILE A 117 -21.65 -4.92 -18.11
CA ILE A 117 -20.94 -5.89 -18.95
C ILE A 117 -21.18 -7.31 -18.43
N VAL A 118 -21.02 -7.50 -17.11
CA VAL A 118 -21.23 -8.77 -16.42
C VAL A 118 -22.15 -8.56 -15.23
N SER A 119 -23.43 -8.90 -15.39
CA SER A 119 -24.45 -8.79 -14.34
C SER A 119 -24.54 -10.08 -13.49
N ASN A 120 -23.41 -10.61 -13.04
CA ASN A 120 -23.33 -11.77 -12.14
C ASN A 120 -22.80 -11.33 -10.76
N PRO A 121 -23.60 -11.42 -9.68
CA PRO A 121 -23.18 -11.05 -8.32
C PRO A 121 -22.07 -11.93 -7.73
N GLU A 122 -21.78 -13.09 -8.33
CA GLU A 122 -20.62 -13.91 -7.95
C GLU A 122 -19.30 -13.30 -8.40
N TYR A 123 -19.29 -12.49 -9.48
CA TYR A 123 -18.07 -11.94 -10.09
C TYR A 123 -17.95 -10.42 -9.90
N VAL A 124 -19.09 -9.73 -9.90
CA VAL A 124 -19.17 -8.28 -9.79
C VAL A 124 -20.15 -7.94 -8.69
N ALA A 125 -19.72 -7.29 -7.61
CA ALA A 125 -20.65 -6.88 -6.55
C ALA A 125 -21.82 -6.03 -7.11
N ASN A 126 -23.04 -6.31 -6.64
CA ASN A 126 -24.22 -5.56 -7.08
C ASN A 126 -24.09 -4.07 -6.70
N PRO A 127 -24.10 -3.13 -7.66
CA PRO A 127 -23.86 -1.71 -7.40
C PRO A 127 -24.93 -1.05 -6.50
N ALA A 128 -26.10 -1.67 -6.31
CA ALA A 128 -27.11 -1.19 -5.36
C ALA A 128 -26.64 -1.29 -3.90
N LYS A 129 -25.78 -2.26 -3.59
CA LYS A 129 -25.15 -2.43 -2.27
C LYS A 129 -23.75 -1.78 -2.20
N GLY A 130 -23.09 -1.69 -3.36
CA GLY A 130 -21.68 -1.31 -3.48
C GLY A 130 -20.74 -2.43 -3.02
N SER A 131 -19.44 -2.13 -3.04
CA SER A 131 -18.36 -3.01 -2.58
C SER A 131 -17.38 -2.25 -1.69
N ILE A 132 -16.46 -2.96 -1.02
CA ILE A 132 -15.39 -2.32 -0.26
C ILE A 132 -14.41 -1.60 -1.20
N HIS A 133 -14.23 -2.07 -2.46
CA HIS A 133 -13.52 -1.28 -3.47
C HIS A 133 -14.16 0.09 -3.65
N ASN A 134 -15.50 0.21 -3.65
CA ASN A 134 -16.16 1.53 -3.75
C ASN A 134 -16.02 2.39 -2.49
N ARG A 135 -15.51 1.82 -1.40
CA ARG A 135 -15.23 2.53 -0.15
C ARG A 135 -13.76 2.96 -0.06
N GLY A 136 -12.91 2.58 -1.01
CA GLY A 136 -11.48 2.91 -1.01
C GLY A 136 -10.66 2.14 0.04
N GLY A 137 -11.20 1.02 0.51
CA GLY A 137 -10.63 0.21 1.58
C GLY A 137 -10.21 -1.19 1.16
N ALA A 138 -10.27 -1.52 -0.13
CA ALA A 138 -9.92 -2.83 -0.68
C ALA A 138 -8.82 -2.71 -1.73
N VAL A 139 -8.03 -3.77 -1.84
CA VAL A 139 -7.03 -3.97 -2.88
C VAL A 139 -7.07 -5.40 -3.39
N ASP A 140 -6.81 -5.56 -4.68
CA ASP A 140 -6.56 -6.85 -5.31
C ASP A 140 -5.08 -6.94 -5.65
N ILE A 141 -4.36 -7.92 -5.10
CA ILE A 141 -2.89 -7.95 -5.12
C ILE A 141 -2.30 -9.34 -5.32
N THR A 142 -1.03 -9.36 -5.75
CA THR A 142 -0.11 -10.50 -5.59
C THR A 142 1.25 -10.02 -5.07
N LEU A 143 2.20 -10.94 -4.94
CA LEU A 143 3.59 -10.64 -4.63
C LEU A 143 4.47 -10.90 -5.86
N VAL A 144 5.51 -10.10 -6.00
CA VAL A 144 6.60 -10.32 -6.95
C VAL A 144 7.94 -10.46 -6.22
N ASP A 145 8.86 -11.21 -6.80
CA ASP A 145 10.24 -11.33 -6.31
C ASP A 145 11.11 -10.11 -6.70
N SER A 146 12.41 -10.18 -6.42
CA SER A 146 13.37 -9.11 -6.75
C SER A 146 13.58 -8.88 -8.25
N ASN A 147 13.12 -9.79 -9.11
CA ASN A 147 13.13 -9.65 -10.56
C ASN A 147 11.74 -9.28 -11.10
N GLU A 148 10.84 -8.83 -10.22
CA GLU A 148 9.44 -8.52 -10.52
C GLU A 148 8.64 -9.71 -11.10
N LYS A 149 9.11 -10.95 -10.89
CA LYS A 149 8.38 -12.15 -11.27
C LYS A 149 7.29 -12.42 -10.23
N GLU A 150 6.06 -12.55 -10.69
CA GLU A 150 4.93 -12.91 -9.84
C GLU A 150 5.13 -14.28 -9.18
N LEU A 151 4.79 -14.35 -7.89
CA LEU A 151 4.68 -15.62 -7.20
C LEU A 151 3.51 -16.42 -7.77
N ASP A 152 3.71 -17.73 -7.91
CA ASP A 152 2.64 -18.62 -8.34
C ASP A 152 1.60 -18.76 -7.23
N MET A 153 0.38 -18.31 -7.55
CA MET A 153 -0.78 -18.37 -6.67
C MET A 153 -1.76 -19.48 -7.10
N GLY A 154 -1.41 -20.33 -8.07
CA GLY A 154 -2.16 -21.50 -8.52
C GLY A 154 -3.29 -21.22 -9.51
N THR A 155 -3.73 -19.96 -9.61
CA THR A 155 -4.73 -19.47 -10.56
C THR A 155 -4.38 -18.03 -10.91
N SER A 156 -4.80 -17.54 -12.07
CA SER A 156 -4.69 -16.12 -12.38
C SER A 156 -5.59 -15.26 -11.48
N PHE A 157 -5.34 -13.96 -11.43
CA PHE A 157 -6.30 -12.97 -10.97
C PHE A 157 -7.63 -13.08 -11.75
N ASP A 158 -8.76 -12.74 -11.10
CA ASP A 158 -10.12 -12.87 -11.62
C ASP A 158 -10.52 -14.30 -12.06
N PHE A 159 -9.87 -15.32 -11.50
CA PHE A 159 -10.30 -16.70 -11.67
C PHE A 159 -11.42 -17.03 -10.68
N PHE A 160 -12.68 -17.05 -11.13
CA PHE A 160 -13.86 -17.24 -10.27
C PHE A 160 -14.21 -18.72 -9.96
N GLY A 161 -13.23 -19.62 -9.96
CA GLY A 161 -13.41 -21.02 -9.56
C GLY A 161 -12.99 -21.27 -8.10
N VAL A 162 -13.39 -22.41 -7.54
CA VAL A 162 -13.07 -22.79 -6.16
C VAL A 162 -11.56 -22.90 -5.90
N GLU A 163 -10.77 -23.10 -6.95
CA GLU A 163 -9.31 -23.15 -6.93
C GLU A 163 -8.68 -21.83 -6.47
N ALA A 164 -9.37 -20.69 -6.66
CA ALA A 164 -8.91 -19.40 -6.18
C ALA A 164 -9.02 -19.24 -4.66
N SER A 165 -9.69 -20.17 -3.96
CA SER A 165 -9.83 -20.06 -2.50
C SER A 165 -8.49 -20.16 -1.79
N HIS A 166 -8.25 -19.31 -0.80
CA HIS A 166 -7.06 -19.38 0.06
C HIS A 166 -6.78 -20.77 0.62
N ASN A 167 -7.83 -21.54 0.90
CA ASN A 167 -7.73 -22.85 1.55
C ASN A 167 -7.96 -24.02 0.58
N TYR A 168 -7.98 -23.79 -0.74
CA TYR A 168 -8.16 -24.86 -1.71
C TYR A 168 -7.03 -25.91 -1.59
N PRO A 169 -7.34 -27.20 -1.33
CA PRO A 169 -6.31 -28.16 -0.92
C PRO A 169 -5.50 -28.74 -2.09
N LYS A 170 -6.02 -28.68 -3.32
CA LYS A 170 -5.45 -29.35 -4.52
C LYS A 170 -4.56 -28.43 -5.35
N VAL A 171 -3.63 -27.74 -4.68
CA VAL A 171 -2.55 -26.95 -5.32
C VAL A 171 -1.19 -27.46 -4.84
N SER A 172 -0.13 -27.06 -5.54
CA SER A 172 1.24 -27.37 -5.13
C SER A 172 1.56 -26.82 -3.74
N GLU A 173 2.57 -27.39 -3.09
CA GLU A 173 3.02 -26.90 -1.78
C GLU A 173 3.56 -25.47 -1.85
N GLU A 174 4.23 -25.12 -2.96
CA GLU A 174 4.71 -23.76 -3.24
C GLU A 174 3.53 -22.75 -3.25
N VAL A 175 2.45 -23.06 -3.97
CA VAL A 175 1.26 -22.19 -4.02
C VAL A 175 0.64 -22.03 -2.62
N LYS A 176 0.60 -23.10 -1.82
CA LYS A 176 0.10 -23.00 -0.43
C LYS A 176 0.96 -22.06 0.39
N GLN A 177 2.28 -22.19 0.31
CA GLN A 177 3.21 -21.34 1.03
C GLN A 177 3.12 -19.87 0.60
N ASN A 178 2.97 -19.61 -0.70
CA ASN A 178 2.77 -18.25 -1.23
C ASN A 178 1.46 -17.63 -0.73
N ARG A 179 0.36 -18.37 -0.78
CA ARG A 179 -0.95 -17.93 -0.24
C ARG A 179 -0.90 -17.71 1.27
N ILE A 180 -0.21 -18.58 2.02
CA ILE A 180 -0.02 -18.42 3.47
C ILE A 180 0.81 -17.17 3.77
N LEU A 181 1.91 -16.94 3.05
CA LEU A 181 2.76 -15.78 3.21
C LEU A 181 1.97 -14.48 3.04
N LEU A 182 1.28 -14.35 1.89
CA LEU A 182 0.44 -13.19 1.58
C LEU A 182 -0.64 -12.98 2.64
N LYS A 183 -1.45 -14.02 2.90
CA LYS A 183 -2.55 -13.97 3.87
C LYS A 183 -2.09 -13.60 5.27
N THR A 184 -1.01 -14.21 5.75
CA THR A 184 -0.52 -14.02 7.11
C THR A 184 -0.06 -12.58 7.31
N ILE A 185 0.75 -12.06 6.39
CA ILE A 185 1.32 -10.71 6.53
C ILE A 185 0.23 -9.64 6.37
N MET A 186 -0.70 -9.81 5.43
CA MET A 186 -1.83 -8.90 5.27
C MET A 186 -2.74 -8.91 6.50
N THR A 187 -3.12 -10.09 7.00
CA THR A 187 -4.05 -10.18 8.14
C THR A 187 -3.46 -9.69 9.46
N ASN A 188 -2.17 -9.94 9.69
CA ASN A 188 -1.41 -9.36 10.81
C ASN A 188 -1.24 -7.83 10.71
N SER A 189 -1.50 -7.25 9.54
CA SER A 189 -1.38 -5.80 9.29
C SER A 189 -2.74 -5.10 9.21
N GLY A 190 -3.78 -5.71 9.78
CA GLY A 190 -5.10 -5.07 9.90
C GLY A 190 -6.03 -5.30 8.72
N PHE A 191 -5.64 -6.13 7.74
CA PHE A 191 -6.53 -6.53 6.66
C PHE A 191 -7.35 -7.78 7.03
N ASN A 192 -8.51 -7.93 6.42
CA ASN A 192 -9.17 -9.22 6.27
C ASN A 192 -9.06 -9.64 4.79
N PHE A 193 -9.37 -10.90 4.51
CA PHE A 193 -9.31 -11.48 3.17
C PHE A 193 -10.69 -12.02 2.80
N PHE A 194 -10.92 -12.23 1.50
CA PHE A 194 -12.09 -12.99 1.04
C PHE A 194 -11.66 -14.42 0.68
N ASP A 195 -12.27 -15.42 1.31
CA ASP A 195 -11.71 -16.78 1.21
C ASP A 195 -11.70 -17.32 -0.21
N SER A 196 -12.70 -16.99 -1.04
CA SER A 196 -12.81 -17.42 -2.44
C SER A 196 -11.87 -16.71 -3.41
N GLU A 197 -11.19 -15.65 -2.99
CA GLU A 197 -10.37 -14.78 -3.84
C GLU A 197 -9.03 -14.52 -3.15
N TRP A 198 -8.00 -15.32 -3.48
CA TRP A 198 -6.69 -15.23 -2.81
C TRP A 198 -6.01 -13.85 -2.89
N TRP A 199 -6.42 -13.04 -3.86
CA TRP A 199 -5.89 -11.71 -4.16
C TRP A 199 -6.58 -10.57 -3.37
N HIS A 200 -7.80 -10.80 -2.85
CA HIS A 200 -8.66 -9.73 -2.33
C HIS A 200 -8.44 -9.47 -0.83
N TYR A 201 -8.11 -8.22 -0.48
CA TYR A 201 -7.92 -7.79 0.92
C TYR A 201 -8.64 -6.50 1.24
N ASN A 202 -9.33 -6.45 2.38
CA ASN A 202 -9.95 -5.21 2.89
C ASN A 202 -9.29 -4.75 4.18
N LEU A 203 -9.00 -3.46 4.28
CA LEU A 203 -8.62 -2.86 5.56
C LEU A 203 -9.82 -2.90 6.51
N LYS A 204 -9.65 -3.51 7.70
CA LYS A 204 -10.73 -3.67 8.68
C LYS A 204 -11.36 -2.34 9.11
N SER A 205 -10.56 -1.29 9.26
CA SER A 205 -11.03 0.05 9.65
C SER A 205 -11.73 0.83 8.52
N ALA A 206 -11.78 0.28 7.29
CA ALA A 206 -12.45 0.90 6.14
C ALA A 206 -13.79 0.22 5.79
N LEU A 207 -14.14 -0.90 6.44
CA LEU A 207 -15.36 -1.67 6.13
C LEU A 207 -16.66 -0.84 6.24
N ASN A 208 -16.68 0.10 7.18
CA ASN A 208 -17.84 0.95 7.46
C ASN A 208 -17.80 2.31 6.77
N ASP A 209 -16.76 2.59 5.97
CA ASP A 209 -16.69 3.85 5.23
C ASP A 209 -17.80 3.95 4.19
N LYS A 210 -18.20 5.18 3.86
CA LYS A 210 -19.23 5.40 2.84
C LYS A 210 -18.72 4.98 1.46
N VAL A 211 -19.61 4.38 0.68
CA VAL A 211 -19.42 4.23 -0.77
C VAL A 211 -19.20 5.61 -1.38
N SER A 212 -18.26 5.69 -2.32
CA SER A 212 -17.85 6.93 -2.96
C SER A 212 -17.96 6.81 -4.48
N ASN A 213 -18.22 7.94 -5.13
CA ASN A 213 -18.04 8.12 -6.56
C ASN A 213 -17.04 9.26 -6.86
N ALA A 214 -16.09 9.46 -5.95
CA ALA A 214 -15.02 10.43 -6.12
C ALA A 214 -14.27 10.16 -7.43
N LYS A 215 -13.86 11.26 -8.07
CA LYS A 215 -13.14 11.26 -9.33
C LYS A 215 -11.75 11.79 -9.09
N TRP A 216 -10.84 11.35 -9.95
CA TRP A 216 -9.49 11.88 -10.05
C TRP A 216 -9.21 12.14 -11.51
N ASP A 217 -8.27 13.06 -11.75
CA ASP A 217 -7.75 13.29 -13.08
C ASP A 217 -6.62 12.30 -13.34
N CYS A 218 -6.62 11.73 -14.54
CA CYS A 218 -5.49 10.94 -15.01
C CYS A 218 -4.30 11.85 -15.28
N LYS A 219 -3.13 11.48 -14.74
CA LYS A 219 -1.88 12.18 -15.03
C LYS A 219 -1.36 11.88 -16.43
#